data_AF-A0A5P9XNX3-F1
#
_entry.id   AF-A0A5P9XNX3-F1
#
_cell.length_a   1.000
_cell.length_b   1.000
_cell.length_c   1.000
_cell.angle_alpha   90.00
_cell.angle_beta   90.00
_cell.angle_gamma   90.00
#
_symmetry.space_group_name_H-M   'P 1'
#
loop_
_entity.id
_entity.type
_entity.pdbx_description
1 polymer ?
#
loop_
_entity_poly.entity_id
_entity_poly.type
_entity_poly.pdbx_seq_one_letter_code
_entity_poly.pdbx_strand_id
1 'polypeptide(L)'
;MKTSKLVVIAAITCAAGFIGFETTAVAAPMTNAQNIAAGKSIAFNRTQGNCLACHVLPGGKMAGDVGPDLAVLPLKAIFKTKEKLVDFLYDPEKVIPHINMPQFGKNKVLTHHQMELVADYLWSLKG
;
A
#
# COMPACT_ATOMS: atom_id res chain seq x y z
N MET A 1 25.12 -2.49 32.84
CA MET A 1 25.14 -1.02 33.02
C MET A 1 24.21 -0.42 31.97
N LYS A 2 22.91 -0.23 32.28
CA LYS A 2 22.20 1.07 32.34
C LYS A 2 22.59 2.02 31.20
N THR A 3 21.67 2.46 30.36
CA THR A 3 20.56 3.35 30.75
C THR A 3 19.33 3.28 29.82
N SER A 4 18.16 3.04 30.39
CA SER A 4 16.85 3.37 29.82
C SER A 4 16.62 4.89 29.85
N LYS A 5 15.98 5.45 28.82
CA LYS A 5 15.45 6.82 28.85
C LYS A 5 13.92 6.81 28.75
N LEU A 6 13.35 7.24 29.87
CA LEU A 6 12.12 8.00 30.07
C LEU A 6 10.85 7.56 29.33
N VAL A 7 10.05 6.81 30.10
CA VAL A 7 8.59 6.89 30.15
C VAL A 7 8.14 8.34 30.40
N VAL A 8 7.27 8.88 29.54
CA VAL A 8 6.43 10.04 29.85
C VAL A 8 5.03 9.51 30.13
N ILE A 9 4.71 9.34 31.42
CA ILE A 9 3.33 9.20 31.90
C ILE A 9 2.79 10.62 32.06
N ALA A 10 1.84 11.01 31.22
CA ALA A 10 0.96 12.14 31.51
C ALA A 10 -0.27 11.58 32.23
N ALA A 11 -0.26 11.67 33.56
CA ALA A 11 -1.46 11.50 34.38
C ALA A 11 -2.11 12.87 34.56
N ILE A 12 -3.35 13.04 34.11
CA ILE A 12 -4.24 14.10 34.59
C ILE A 12 -5.57 13.44 34.98
N THR A 13 -5.84 13.46 36.28
CA THR A 13 -7.05 12.98 36.95
C THR A 13 -8.23 13.96 36.82
N CYS A 14 -9.43 13.38 36.93
CA CYS A 14 -10.80 13.91 36.84
C CYS A 14 -11.10 15.31 37.42
N ALA A 15 -11.95 16.09 36.74
CA ALA A 15 -13.20 16.65 37.30
C ALA A 15 -14.10 17.32 36.22
N ALA A 16 -15.36 16.87 36.19
CA ALA A 16 -16.61 17.56 35.80
C ALA A 16 -16.65 18.57 34.63
N GLY A 17 -17.35 18.16 33.56
CA GLY A 17 -18.39 18.95 32.89
C GLY A 17 -17.96 20.16 32.07
N PHE A 18 -17.52 19.96 30.84
CA PHE A 18 -17.60 20.96 29.77
C PHE A 18 -17.94 20.29 28.43
N ILE A 19 -18.74 21.02 27.65
CA ILE A 19 -19.36 20.69 26.36
C ILE A 19 -18.36 20.00 25.43
N GLY A 20 -18.77 18.87 24.83
CA GLY A 20 -17.94 18.08 23.93
C GLY A 20 -17.41 18.90 22.76
N PHE A 21 -16.15 19.32 22.85
CA PHE A 21 -15.37 19.71 21.70
C PHE A 21 -14.74 18.42 21.17
N GLU A 22 -15.38 17.83 20.15
CA GLU A 22 -14.75 16.77 19.39
C GLU A 22 -13.49 17.34 18.75
N THR A 23 -12.33 17.03 19.33
CA THR A 23 -11.05 17.29 18.69
C THR A 23 -11.00 16.39 17.45
N THR A 24 -11.44 16.91 16.31
CA THR A 24 -11.20 16.29 15.01
C THR A 24 -9.70 16.35 14.77
N ALA A 25 -9.01 15.27 15.14
CA ALA A 25 -7.62 15.08 14.80
C ALA A 25 -7.54 14.96 13.27
N VAL A 26 -7.27 16.09 12.60
CA VAL A 26 -6.89 16.11 11.20
C VAL A 26 -5.55 15.39 11.09
N ALA A 27 -5.59 14.13 10.61
CA ALA A 27 -4.39 13.39 10.32
C ALA A 27 -3.58 14.17 9.28
N ALA A 28 -2.34 14.52 9.63
CA ALA A 28 -1.42 15.17 8.70
C ALA A 28 -1.21 14.29 7.45
N PRO A 29 -1.01 14.89 6.26
CA PRO A 29 -0.78 14.13 5.04
C PRO A 29 0.45 13.23 5.19
N MET A 30 0.34 11.98 4.76
CA MET A 30 1.44 11.03 4.75
C MET A 30 2.56 11.49 3.80
N THR A 31 3.80 11.23 4.19
CA THR A 31 4.97 11.39 3.31
C THR A 31 4.99 10.32 2.22
N ASN A 32 5.69 10.60 1.12
CA ASN A 32 5.86 9.63 0.04
C ASN A 32 6.49 8.30 0.54
N ALA A 33 7.43 8.35 1.46
CA ALA A 33 8.04 7.16 2.06
C ALA A 33 7.02 6.32 2.86
N GLN A 34 6.12 6.97 3.60
CA GLN A 34 5.03 6.29 4.30
C GLN A 34 4.05 5.64 3.31
N ASN A 35 3.71 6.32 2.22
CA ASN A 35 2.86 5.75 1.18
C ASN A 35 3.48 4.49 0.57
N ILE A 36 4.76 4.54 0.20
CA ILE A 36 5.50 3.39 -0.34
C ILE A 36 5.50 2.22 0.65
N ALA A 37 5.73 2.49 1.94
CA ALA A 37 5.70 1.46 2.97
C ALA A 37 4.31 0.83 3.13
N ALA A 38 3.25 1.65 3.15
CA ALA A 38 1.87 1.19 3.21
C ALA A 38 1.49 0.35 1.96
N GLY A 39 1.88 0.83 0.77
CA GLY A 39 1.70 0.12 -0.49
C GLY A 39 2.36 -1.26 -0.51
N LYS A 40 3.60 -1.35 -0.03
CA LYS A 40 4.30 -2.63 0.14
C LYS A 40 3.55 -3.56 1.08
N SER A 41 3.06 -3.04 2.22
CA SER A 41 2.28 -3.84 3.16
C SER A 41 1.02 -4.42 2.53
N ILE A 42 0.29 -3.60 1.75
CA ILE A 42 -0.92 -4.04 1.03
C ILE A 42 -0.58 -5.09 -0.02
N ALA A 43 0.48 -4.87 -0.79
CA ALA A 43 0.93 -5.79 -1.83
C ALA A 43 1.35 -7.16 -1.26
N PHE A 44 1.91 -7.19 -0.05
CA PHE A 44 2.40 -8.42 0.59
C PHE A 44 1.31 -9.12 1.44
N ASN A 45 0.16 -8.48 1.67
CA ASN A 45 -0.89 -9.04 2.51
C ASN A 45 -1.78 -10.02 1.73
N ARG A 46 -1.89 -11.25 2.27
CA ARG A 46 -2.65 -12.37 1.68
C ARG A 46 -4.15 -12.12 1.51
N THR A 47 -4.75 -11.25 2.33
CA THR A 47 -6.18 -10.90 2.25
C THR A 47 -6.43 -9.60 1.52
N GLN A 48 -5.39 -8.95 0.99
CA GLN A 48 -5.48 -7.70 0.23
C GLN A 48 -4.89 -7.90 -1.18
N GLY A 49 -3.75 -7.29 -1.49
CA GLY A 49 -3.15 -7.37 -2.83
C GLY A 49 -2.55 -8.75 -3.15
N ASN A 50 -2.01 -9.44 -2.14
CA ASN A 50 -1.40 -10.78 -2.26
C ASN A 50 -0.49 -10.94 -3.50
N CYS A 51 0.22 -9.89 -3.89
CA CYS A 51 0.92 -9.80 -5.15
C CYS A 51 2.04 -10.85 -5.27
N LEU A 52 2.66 -11.20 -4.13
CA LEU A 52 3.68 -12.25 -4.04
C LEU A 52 3.18 -13.63 -4.44
N ALA A 53 1.88 -13.90 -4.40
CA ALA A 53 1.35 -15.19 -4.83
C ALA A 53 1.60 -15.47 -6.31
N CYS A 54 1.77 -14.41 -7.12
CA CYS A 54 1.99 -14.52 -8.56
C CYS A 54 3.28 -13.86 -9.05
N HIS A 55 3.82 -12.88 -8.32
CA HIS A 55 4.94 -12.06 -8.77
C HIS A 55 6.11 -12.08 -7.80
N VAL A 56 7.31 -11.93 -8.36
CA VAL A 56 8.52 -11.59 -7.59
C VAL A 56 8.49 -10.09 -7.25
N LEU A 57 8.71 -9.78 -5.97
CA LEU A 57 8.82 -8.41 -5.45
C LEU A 57 10.04 -8.30 -4.51
N PRO A 58 10.71 -7.13 -4.43
CA PRO A 58 11.90 -6.98 -3.59
C PRO A 58 11.67 -7.27 -2.10
N GLY A 59 12.46 -8.20 -1.57
CA GLY A 59 12.37 -8.68 -0.18
C GLY A 59 11.22 -9.65 0.07
N GLY A 60 10.50 -10.09 -0.97
CA GLY A 60 9.57 -11.21 -0.90
C GLY A 60 10.28 -12.55 -0.72
N LYS A 61 9.60 -13.49 -0.05
CA LYS A 61 10.04 -14.89 0.07
C LYS A 61 8.95 -15.78 -0.50
N MET A 62 9.32 -16.91 -1.11
CA MET A 62 8.38 -17.84 -1.75
C MET A 62 7.44 -17.13 -2.73
N ALA A 63 8.01 -16.25 -3.57
CA ALA A 63 7.26 -15.59 -4.61
C ALA A 63 6.82 -16.59 -5.68
N GLY A 64 5.62 -16.38 -6.24
CA GLY A 64 5.15 -17.11 -7.41
C GLY A 64 5.78 -16.60 -8.70
N ASP A 65 5.56 -17.38 -9.77
CA ASP A 65 6.11 -17.18 -11.11
C ASP A 65 5.03 -17.14 -12.21
N VAL A 66 3.75 -17.04 -11.82
CA VAL A 66 2.61 -16.94 -12.75
C VAL A 66 2.62 -15.61 -13.52
N GLY A 67 3.02 -14.53 -12.84
CA GLY A 67 3.17 -13.19 -13.41
C GLY A 67 4.64 -12.80 -13.57
N PRO A 68 4.94 -11.70 -14.28
CA PRO A 68 6.30 -11.22 -14.46
C PRO A 68 6.98 -10.86 -13.14
N ASP A 69 8.31 -10.93 -13.13
CA ASP A 69 9.15 -10.43 -12.03
C ASP A 69 9.09 -8.90 -11.97
N LEU A 70 8.35 -8.37 -10.99
CA LEU A 70 8.16 -6.93 -10.80
C LEU A 70 9.38 -6.24 -10.19
N ALA A 71 10.37 -6.99 -9.68
CA ALA A 71 11.62 -6.41 -9.19
C ALA A 71 12.50 -5.86 -10.32
N VAL A 72 12.33 -6.39 -11.54
CA VAL A 72 13.13 -6.03 -12.73
C VAL A 72 12.29 -5.55 -13.92
N LEU A 73 10.97 -5.57 -13.81
CA LEU A 73 10.08 -5.13 -14.89
C LEU A 73 10.08 -3.58 -14.99
N PRO A 74 10.29 -3.00 -16.19
CA PRO A 74 10.33 -1.54 -16.39
C PRO A 74 8.93 -0.91 -16.39
N LEU A 75 8.29 -0.89 -15.23
CA LEU A 75 6.91 -0.44 -15.03
C LEU A 75 6.68 0.97 -15.57
N LYS A 76 7.64 1.89 -15.36
CA LYS A 76 7.54 3.27 -15.84
C LYS A 76 7.54 3.35 -17.37
N ALA A 77 8.33 2.49 -18.03
CA ALA A 77 8.37 2.43 -19.48
C ALA A 77 7.10 1.80 -20.06
N ILE A 78 6.49 0.84 -19.37
CA ILE A 78 5.26 0.16 -19.80
C ILE A 78 4.05 1.06 -19.62
N PHE A 79 3.82 1.56 -18.41
CA PHE A 79 2.60 2.29 -18.06
C PHE A 79 2.67 3.78 -18.40
N LYS A 80 3.87 4.37 -18.54
CA LYS A 80 4.14 5.79 -18.80
C LYS A 80 3.73 6.76 -17.67
N THR A 81 2.60 6.52 -17.02
CA THR A 81 2.14 7.28 -15.85
C THR A 81 1.69 6.32 -14.73
N LYS A 82 1.71 6.81 -13.49
CA LYS A 82 1.30 6.01 -12.33
C LYS A 82 -0.20 5.78 -12.33
N GLU A 83 -0.98 6.73 -12.84
CA GLU A 83 -2.43 6.64 -12.97
C GLU A 83 -2.83 5.46 -13.88
N LYS A 84 -2.11 5.23 -14.97
CA LYS A 84 -2.32 4.06 -15.83
C LYS A 84 -2.02 2.74 -15.13
N LEU A 85 -1.06 2.73 -14.21
CA LEU A 85 -0.81 1.57 -13.36
C LEU A 85 -1.96 1.37 -12.36
N VAL A 86 -2.50 2.44 -11.76
CA VAL A 86 -3.70 2.36 -10.90
C VAL A 86 -4.91 1.85 -11.68
N ASP A 87 -5.14 2.32 -12.90
CA ASP A 87 -6.22 1.84 -13.77
C ASP A 87 -6.06 0.36 -14.11
N PHE A 88 -4.83 -0.10 -14.35
CA PHE A 88 -4.55 -1.51 -14.57
C PHE A 88 -4.78 -2.36 -13.31
N LEU A 89 -4.42 -1.87 -12.12
CA LEU A 89 -4.75 -2.54 -10.86
C LEU A 89 -6.28 -2.61 -10.64
N TYR A 90 -7.02 -1.59 -11.09
CA TYR A 90 -8.47 -1.53 -10.96
C TYR A 90 -9.16 -2.62 -11.79
N ASP A 91 -8.81 -2.74 -13.07
CA ASP A 91 -9.40 -3.70 -14.02
C ASP A 91 -8.39 -4.06 -15.14
N PRO A 92 -7.52 -5.07 -14.91
CA PRO A 92 -6.48 -5.43 -15.87
C PRO A 92 -7.05 -6.06 -17.16
N GLU A 93 -8.27 -6.58 -17.15
CA GLU A 93 -8.93 -7.14 -18.35
C GLU A 93 -9.22 -6.10 -19.42
N LYS A 94 -9.33 -4.82 -19.07
CA LYS A 94 -9.45 -3.73 -20.05
C LYS A 94 -8.23 -3.59 -20.94
N VAL A 95 -7.07 -4.07 -20.47
CA VAL A 95 -5.81 -4.01 -21.20
C VAL A 95 -5.44 -5.39 -21.76
N ILE A 96 -5.62 -6.45 -20.97
CA ILE A 96 -5.27 -7.83 -21.33
C ILE A 96 -6.49 -8.72 -21.07
N PRO A 97 -7.30 -9.04 -22.10
CA PRO A 97 -8.47 -9.90 -21.95
C PRO A 97 -8.11 -11.27 -21.34
N HIS A 98 -8.95 -11.76 -20.42
CA HIS A 98 -8.79 -13.07 -19.76
C HIS A 98 -7.50 -13.24 -18.93
N ILE A 99 -6.88 -12.14 -18.49
CA ILE A 99 -5.72 -12.20 -17.61
C ILE A 99 -6.07 -12.78 -16.24
N ASN A 100 -5.18 -13.62 -15.69
CA ASN A 100 -5.35 -14.20 -14.35
C ASN A 100 -5.15 -13.18 -13.21
N MET A 101 -4.65 -11.98 -13.50
CA MET A 101 -4.43 -10.95 -12.50
C MET A 101 -5.80 -10.47 -11.96
N PRO A 102 -6.01 -10.46 -10.62
CA PRO A 102 -7.29 -10.07 -10.06
C PRO A 102 -7.70 -8.63 -10.41
N GLN A 103 -9.00 -8.42 -10.66
CA GLN A 103 -9.60 -7.11 -10.85
C GLN A 103 -9.84 -6.45 -9.48
N PHE A 104 -8.79 -5.93 -8.84
CA PHE A 104 -8.84 -5.50 -7.43
C PHE A 104 -9.89 -4.43 -7.17
N GLY A 105 -10.01 -3.45 -8.06
CA GLY A 105 -10.98 -2.35 -7.92
C GLY A 105 -12.40 -2.80 -8.22
N LYS A 106 -12.62 -3.49 -9.34
CA LYS A 106 -13.94 -3.96 -9.77
C LYS A 106 -14.58 -4.94 -8.79
N ASN A 107 -13.76 -5.81 -8.19
CA ASN A 107 -14.20 -6.76 -7.17
C ASN A 107 -14.13 -6.19 -5.75
N LYS A 108 -13.78 -4.90 -5.59
CA LYS A 108 -13.70 -4.18 -4.31
C LYS A 108 -12.76 -4.82 -3.28
N VAL A 109 -11.72 -5.51 -3.75
CA VAL A 109 -10.67 -6.08 -2.90
C VAL A 109 -9.81 -4.97 -2.31
N LEU A 110 -9.50 -3.95 -3.12
CA LEU A 110 -8.77 -2.76 -2.70
C LEU A 110 -9.60 -1.51 -2.99
N THR A 111 -9.52 -0.52 -2.10
CA THR A 111 -10.05 0.82 -2.38
C THR A 111 -9.16 1.55 -3.39
N HIS A 112 -9.68 2.62 -4.01
CA HIS A 112 -8.88 3.45 -4.91
C HIS A 112 -7.58 3.94 -4.24
N HIS A 113 -7.70 4.46 -3.03
CA HIS A 113 -6.54 4.91 -2.26
C HIS A 113 -5.53 3.79 -1.97
N GLN A 114 -5.99 2.58 -1.64
CA GLN A 114 -5.08 1.45 -1.46
C GLN A 114 -4.34 1.09 -2.75
N MET A 115 -4.99 1.18 -3.92
CA MET A 115 -4.32 0.98 -5.21
C MET A 115 -3.33 2.08 -5.53
N GLU A 116 -3.60 3.35 -5.18
CA GLU A 116 -2.62 4.43 -5.29
C GLU A 116 -1.37 4.16 -4.44
N LEU A 117 -1.55 3.67 -3.21
CA LEU A 117 -0.44 3.30 -2.33
C LEU A 117 0.37 2.12 -2.91
N VAL A 118 -0.31 1.07 -3.40
CA VAL A 118 0.36 -0.04 -4.09
C VAL A 118 1.10 0.47 -5.33
N ALA A 119 0.49 1.35 -6.11
CA ALA A 119 1.13 1.96 -7.26
C ALA A 119 2.34 2.81 -6.86
N ASP A 120 2.30 3.57 -5.76
CA ASP A 120 3.46 4.29 -5.21
C ASP A 120 4.62 3.33 -4.91
N TYR A 121 4.33 2.19 -4.28
CA TYR A 121 5.34 1.16 -4.03
C TYR A 121 5.92 0.60 -5.33
N LEU A 122 5.07 0.15 -6.26
CA LEU A 122 5.50 -0.41 -7.54
C LEU A 122 6.27 0.62 -8.39
N TRP A 123 5.86 1.89 -8.36
CA TRP A 123 6.53 2.98 -9.07
C TRP A 123 7.90 3.35 -8.46
N SER A 124 8.12 3.01 -7.19
CA SER A 124 9.41 3.19 -6.52
C SER A 124 10.45 2.14 -6.91
N LEU A 125 10.04 1.03 -7.55
CA LEU A 125 10.94 -0.03 -7.98
C LEU A 125 11.86 0.45 -9.11
N LYS A 126 13.06 -0.13 -9.18
CA LYS A 126 14.14 0.26 -10.11
C LYS A 126 14.10 -0.48 -11.46
N GLY A 127 13.10 -1.32 -11.69
CA GLY A 127 12.93 -2.06 -12.93
C GLY A 127 12.88 -1.15 -14.15
#